data_AF-A0A836W194-F1
#
_entry.id   AF-A0A836W194-F1
#
_cell.length_a   1.000
_cell.length_b   1.000
_cell.length_c   1.000
_cell.angle_alpha   90.00
_cell.angle_beta   90.00
_cell.angle_gamma   90.00
#
_symmetry.space_group_name_H-M   'P 1'
#
loop_
_entity.id
_entity.type
_entity.pdbx_description
1 polymer ?
#
loop_
_entity_poly.entity_id
_entity_poly.type
_entity_poly.pdbx_seq_one_letter_code
_entity_poly.pdbx_strand_id
1 'polypeptide(L)'
;MTGSVVYSFMDEARNGNPGMRRTMRELGWILLLALVFGPRHVWGTNTALIELTVGDQSFQGRVLARSRSRCWLLGRDGQIHEIPLASVTSYRQVSASFRSFSAAQVRSRLLQEFGRELEVAGTRHYLVAAPRGRARRYAEVLERAYRNYYLYFRTRGFEFRDPEFPLVALVFPDRADFAEYCRRDRVPIADGLRGYYLRTSNRIALYDPAGARTRR
;
A
#
# COMPACT_ATOMS: atom_id res chain seq x y z
N MET A 1 -56.98 14.09 27.78
CA MET A 1 -56.46 12.71 27.63
C MET A 1 -56.29 12.45 26.15
N THR A 2 -55.06 12.16 25.72
CA THR A 2 -54.60 12.16 24.33
C THR A 2 -55.19 11.01 23.53
N GLY A 3 -55.86 11.37 22.43
CA GLY A 3 -56.45 10.46 21.45
C GLY A 3 -55.63 10.38 20.16
N SER A 4 -55.72 9.22 19.54
CA SER A 4 -55.48 8.95 18.13
C SER A 4 -56.36 9.83 17.22
N VAL A 5 -55.98 9.96 15.93
CA VAL A 5 -56.84 9.82 14.73
C VAL A 5 -56.15 10.44 13.49
N VAL A 6 -56.23 9.70 12.39
CA VAL A 6 -55.87 10.03 11.00
C VAL A 6 -56.95 10.94 10.40
N TYR A 7 -56.61 11.99 9.62
CA TYR A 7 -57.45 12.48 8.51
C TYR A 7 -56.65 13.25 7.46
N SER A 8 -56.97 12.97 6.20
CA SER A 8 -56.62 13.70 4.97
C SER A 8 -57.69 14.78 4.71
N PHE A 9 -57.33 15.97 4.20
CA PHE A 9 -58.30 16.87 3.54
C PHE A 9 -57.66 17.85 2.54
N MET A 10 -58.33 17.93 1.38
CA MET A 10 -58.30 18.87 0.26
C MET A 10 -58.51 20.33 0.72
N ASP A 11 -57.79 21.34 0.19
CA ASP A 11 -58.03 22.12 -1.04
C ASP A 11 -58.63 23.51 -0.72
N GLU A 12 -58.39 24.43 -1.65
CA GLU A 12 -59.18 25.62 -1.98
C GLU A 12 -58.63 27.01 -1.60
N ALA A 13 -58.07 27.63 -2.66
CA ALA A 13 -58.32 28.98 -3.16
C ALA A 13 -58.31 30.18 -2.20
N ARG A 14 -57.46 31.17 -2.53
CA ARG A 14 -57.90 32.44 -3.16
C ARG A 14 -56.75 33.43 -3.35
N ASN A 15 -56.70 33.95 -4.58
CA ASN A 15 -56.09 35.18 -5.07
C ASN A 15 -55.97 36.36 -4.08
N GLY A 16 -54.89 37.15 -4.22
CA GLY A 16 -54.90 38.58 -3.87
C GLY A 16 -53.56 39.20 -3.42
N ASN A 17 -52.69 39.57 -4.38
CA ASN A 17 -51.63 40.58 -4.24
C ASN A 17 -52.26 41.98 -3.91
N PRO A 18 -51.57 43.13 -3.67
CA PRO A 18 -50.15 43.45 -3.47
C PRO A 18 -49.85 44.49 -2.35
N GLY A 19 -48.57 44.75 -2.07
CA GLY A 19 -48.12 46.13 -1.88
C GLY A 19 -47.42 46.48 -0.56
N MET A 20 -46.09 46.41 -0.54
CA MET A 20 -45.30 47.43 0.14
C MET A 20 -43.93 47.57 -0.54
N ARG A 21 -43.87 48.51 -1.49
CA ARG A 21 -42.61 49.04 -2.02
C ARG A 21 -42.02 50.03 -1.00
N ARG A 22 -40.92 49.66 -0.37
CA ARG A 22 -39.88 50.45 0.34
C ARG A 22 -39.31 49.49 1.38
N THR A 23 -38.11 48.95 1.24
CA THR A 23 -36.85 49.70 1.38
C THR A 23 -35.70 48.96 0.70
N MET A 24 -35.01 49.68 -0.19
CA MET A 24 -33.66 49.38 -0.64
C MET A 24 -32.68 49.49 0.53
N ARG A 25 -31.79 48.49 0.65
CA ARG A 25 -30.57 48.31 1.46
C ARG A 25 -30.70 46.99 2.23
N GLU A 26 -29.64 46.19 2.29
CA GLU A 26 -29.51 44.89 3.00
C GLU A 26 -29.63 43.56 2.20
N LEU A 27 -29.60 43.54 0.86
CA LEU A 27 -29.46 42.28 0.10
C LEU A 27 -28.22 42.22 -0.80
N GLY A 28 -27.13 42.85 -0.34
CA GLY A 28 -25.80 42.79 -0.93
C GLY A 28 -24.85 41.76 -0.30
N TRP A 29 -25.34 40.92 0.62
CA TRP A 29 -24.46 40.09 1.49
C TRP A 29 -24.69 38.57 1.42
N ILE A 30 -25.57 38.06 0.54
CA ILE A 30 -25.85 36.60 0.46
C ILE A 30 -25.22 35.94 -0.78
N LEU A 31 -24.46 36.69 -1.60
CA LEU A 31 -23.73 36.13 -2.76
C LEU A 31 -22.20 36.07 -2.57
N LEU A 32 -21.74 36.01 -1.32
CA LEU A 32 -20.31 35.99 -0.96
C LEU A 32 -19.98 34.92 0.11
N LEU A 33 -20.69 33.80 0.10
CA LEU A 33 -20.43 32.62 0.94
C LEU A 33 -20.52 31.30 0.15
N ALA A 34 -20.37 31.35 -1.17
CA ALA A 34 -20.30 30.18 -2.06
C ALA A 34 -18.89 29.92 -2.65
N LEU A 35 -17.86 30.62 -2.15
CA LEU A 35 -16.47 30.31 -2.40
C LEU A 35 -15.80 30.07 -1.06
N VAL A 36 -15.36 28.83 -0.79
CA VAL A 36 -14.17 28.46 0.03
C VAL A 36 -14.17 26.96 0.44
N PHE A 37 -15.25 26.21 0.25
CA PHE A 37 -15.21 24.74 0.42
C PHE A 37 -15.28 23.99 -0.92
N GLY A 38 -14.33 24.30 -1.81
CA GLY A 38 -13.97 23.31 -2.83
C GLY A 38 -13.40 22.08 -2.13
N PRO A 39 -13.73 20.85 -2.57
CA PRO A 39 -13.08 19.66 -2.04
C PRO A 39 -11.58 19.81 -2.27
N ARG A 40 -10.81 19.96 -1.19
CA ARG A 40 -9.37 19.77 -1.23
C ARG A 40 -9.13 18.30 -1.50
N HIS A 41 -9.16 17.94 -2.77
CA HIS A 41 -8.55 16.72 -3.24
C HIS A 41 -7.05 16.82 -2.95
N VAL A 42 -6.63 16.36 -1.76
CA VAL A 42 -5.22 16.06 -1.50
C VAL A 42 -4.90 14.82 -2.34
N TRP A 43 -4.60 15.04 -3.62
CA TRP A 43 -3.92 14.05 -4.42
C TRP A 43 -2.59 13.78 -3.72
N GLY A 44 -2.36 12.51 -3.38
CA GLY A 44 -1.39 12.07 -2.39
C GLY A 44 -0.11 12.88 -2.42
N THR A 45 0.21 13.51 -1.30
CA THR A 45 1.51 14.16 -1.11
C THR A 45 2.58 13.12 -1.43
N ASN A 46 3.22 13.29 -2.58
CA ASN A 46 4.42 12.55 -2.91
C ASN A 46 5.49 13.04 -1.93
N THR A 47 5.49 12.42 -0.75
CA THR A 47 6.36 12.79 0.37
C THR A 47 7.81 12.74 -0.06
N ALA A 48 8.63 13.64 0.46
CA ALA A 48 10.04 13.70 0.14
C ALA A 48 10.75 12.36 0.40
N LEU A 49 11.75 12.05 -0.43
CA LEU A 49 12.71 11.00 -0.13
C LEU A 49 13.72 11.58 0.86
N ILE A 50 13.80 10.99 2.04
CA ILE A 50 14.76 11.36 3.07
C ILE A 50 15.77 10.24 3.29
N GLU A 51 16.88 10.61 3.90
CA GLU A 51 17.95 9.75 4.34
C GLU A 51 18.17 9.97 5.83
N LEU A 52 18.24 8.87 6.59
CA LEU A 52 18.57 8.83 8.00
C LEU A 52 19.82 7.98 8.19
N THR A 53 20.83 8.54 8.84
CA THR A 53 22.06 7.80 9.18
C THR A 53 22.02 7.36 10.63
N VAL A 54 22.34 6.09 10.87
CA VAL A 54 22.45 5.46 12.20
C VAL A 54 23.75 4.65 12.23
N GLY A 55 24.74 5.11 12.99
CA GLY A 55 26.10 4.56 12.91
C GLY A 55 26.64 4.63 11.48
N ASP A 56 27.09 3.50 10.95
CA ASP A 56 27.60 3.37 9.57
C ASP A 56 26.52 3.05 8.53
N GLN A 57 25.26 2.91 8.96
CA GLN A 57 24.15 2.55 8.08
C GLN A 57 23.35 3.79 7.67
N SER A 58 22.98 3.85 6.39
CA SER A 58 22.07 4.84 5.84
C SER A 58 20.77 4.19 5.39
N PHE A 59 19.65 4.78 5.79
CA PHE A 59 18.30 4.35 5.43
C PHE A 59 17.62 5.42 4.60
N GLN A 60 17.19 5.08 3.39
CA GLN A 60 16.47 5.99 2.51
C GLN A 60 15.03 5.57 2.30
N GLY A 61 14.10 6.53 2.42
CA GLY A 61 12.69 6.27 2.23
C GLY A 61 11.82 7.48 2.47
N ARG A 62 10.50 7.28 2.49
CA ARG A 62 9.55 8.29 2.98
C ARG A 62 9.14 7.97 4.42
N VAL A 63 8.84 8.99 5.20
CA VAL A 63 8.27 8.78 6.54
C VAL A 63 6.88 8.18 6.39
N LEU A 64 6.71 6.95 6.88
CA LEU A 64 5.41 6.28 6.94
C LEU A 64 4.64 6.68 8.20
N ALA A 65 5.34 6.70 9.33
CA ALA A 65 4.83 7.11 10.62
C ALA A 65 5.97 7.56 11.53
N ARG A 66 5.67 8.33 12.58
CA ARG A 66 6.66 8.79 13.55
C ARG A 66 6.04 8.93 14.93
N SER A 67 6.78 8.57 15.96
CA SER A 67 6.49 8.85 17.37
C SER A 67 7.54 9.81 17.96
N ARG A 68 7.53 10.01 19.29
CA ARG A 68 8.58 10.80 19.97
C ARG A 68 9.94 10.11 19.96
N SER A 69 9.99 8.78 19.92
CA SER A 69 11.22 7.99 20.05
C SER A 69 11.58 7.17 18.82
N ARG A 70 10.65 6.98 17.87
CA ARG A 70 10.83 6.11 16.71
C ARG A 70 10.31 6.73 15.42
N CYS A 71 10.93 6.36 14.31
CA CYS A 71 10.51 6.68 12.95
C CYS A 71 10.32 5.38 12.17
N TRP A 72 9.19 5.21 11.50
CA TRP A 72 8.98 4.14 10.52
C TRP A 72 9.20 4.73 9.13
N LEU A 73 10.29 4.29 8.50
CA LEU A 73 10.70 4.74 7.18
C LEU A 73 10.33 3.67 6.14
N LEU A 74 9.48 4.03 5.19
CA LEU A 74 9.15 3.17 4.05
C LEU A 74 10.23 3.34 2.97
N GLY A 75 11.06 2.31 2.84
CA GLY A 75 12.08 2.19 1.82
C GLY A 75 11.52 2.16 0.41
N ARG A 76 12.39 2.46 -0.55
CA ARG A 76 12.01 2.51 -1.98
C ARG A 76 11.68 1.13 -2.57
N ASP A 77 12.02 0.05 -1.88
CA ASP A 77 11.65 -1.34 -2.18
C ASP A 77 10.37 -1.80 -1.44
N GLY A 78 9.76 -0.93 -0.64
CA GLY A 78 8.58 -1.24 0.16
C GLY A 78 8.89 -1.82 1.53
N GLN A 79 10.17 -1.97 1.90
CA GLN A 79 10.54 -2.37 3.26
C GLN A 79 10.22 -1.27 4.28
N ILE A 80 9.84 -1.64 5.49
CA ILE A 80 9.60 -0.71 6.60
C ILE A 80 10.75 -0.85 7.59
N HIS A 81 11.51 0.22 7.74
CA HIS A 81 12.59 0.34 8.71
C HIS A 81 12.08 1.06 9.95
N GLU A 82 12.19 0.42 11.11
CA GLU A 82 11.91 1.04 12.40
C GLU A 82 13.21 1.58 12.99
N ILE A 83 13.33 2.91 13.03
CA ILE A 83 14.56 3.62 13.39
C ILE A 83 14.34 4.33 14.73
N PRO A 84 15.12 4.00 15.78
CA PRO A 84 15.15 4.78 17.02
C PRO A 84 15.69 6.18 16.72
N LEU A 85 14.93 7.22 17.04
CA LEU A 85 15.34 8.60 16.75
C LEU A 85 16.58 9.03 17.55
N ALA A 86 16.77 8.47 18.75
CA ALA A 86 17.93 8.74 19.58
C ALA A 86 19.25 8.22 18.98
N SER A 87 19.20 7.27 18.03
CA SER A 87 20.39 6.75 17.35
C SER A 87 20.68 7.43 16.00
N VAL A 88 19.85 8.40 15.58
CA VAL A 88 20.04 9.11 14.31
C VAL A 88 21.14 10.15 14.47
N THR A 89 22.18 10.04 13.66
CA THR A 89 23.33 10.96 13.66
C THR A 89 23.24 12.00 12.55
N SER A 90 22.50 11.72 11.48
CA SER A 90 22.30 12.63 10.35
C SER A 90 20.93 12.47 9.71
N TYR A 91 20.38 13.58 9.22
CA TYR A 91 19.15 13.66 8.44
C TYR A 91 19.41 14.50 7.18
N ARG A 92 18.95 13.99 6.03
CA ARG A 92 18.99 14.75 4.77
C ARG A 92 17.77 14.46 3.93
N GLN A 93 17.20 15.50 3.32
CA GLN A 93 16.26 15.32 2.22
C GLN A 93 17.05 15.06 0.92
N VAL A 94 16.87 13.88 0.33
CA VAL A 94 17.55 13.45 -0.91
C VAL A 94 16.82 13.96 -2.15
N SER A 95 15.49 13.98 -2.11
CA SER A 95 14.65 14.47 -3.22
C SER A 95 13.32 15.00 -2.67
N ALA A 96 12.76 16.00 -3.35
CA ALA A 96 11.41 16.51 -3.08
C ALA A 96 10.30 15.48 -3.36
N SER A 97 10.61 14.40 -4.08
CA SER A 97 9.64 13.34 -4.42
C SER A 97 10.18 11.95 -4.14
N PHE A 98 9.34 11.11 -3.53
CA PHE A 98 9.60 9.69 -3.38
C PHE A 98 9.25 8.94 -4.67
N ARG A 99 10.09 7.97 -5.02
CA ARG A 99 9.83 7.02 -6.10
C ARG A 99 10.28 5.64 -5.67
N SER A 100 9.37 4.69 -5.75
CA SER A 100 9.70 3.28 -5.59
C SER A 100 10.73 2.85 -6.62
N PHE A 101 11.43 1.76 -6.33
CA PHE A 101 12.30 1.13 -7.30
C PHE A 101 11.49 0.51 -8.43
N SER A 102 12.01 0.60 -9.64
CA SER A 102 11.44 -0.13 -10.77
C SER A 102 11.61 -1.64 -10.58
N ALA A 103 10.80 -2.43 -11.28
CA ALA A 103 10.95 -3.89 -11.28
C ALA A 103 12.37 -4.33 -11.69
N ALA A 104 13.00 -3.63 -12.62
CA ALA A 104 14.39 -3.91 -13.01
C ALA A 104 15.38 -3.66 -11.85
N GLN A 105 15.21 -2.57 -11.10
CA GLN A 105 16.06 -2.27 -9.95
C GLN A 105 15.87 -3.27 -8.81
N VAL A 106 14.63 -3.69 -8.52
CA VAL A 106 14.37 -4.72 -7.52
C VAL A 106 14.94 -6.08 -7.97
N ARG A 107 14.80 -6.43 -9.26
CA ARG A 107 15.41 -7.65 -9.83
C ARG A 107 16.93 -7.67 -9.63
N SER A 108 17.62 -6.58 -9.95
CA SER A 108 19.07 -6.50 -9.75
C SER A 108 19.47 -6.70 -8.29
N ARG A 109 18.70 -6.15 -7.34
CA ARG A 109 18.94 -6.37 -5.90
C ARG A 109 18.70 -7.81 -5.47
N LEU A 110 17.66 -8.46 -5.96
CA LEU A 110 17.41 -9.87 -5.66
C LEU A 110 18.55 -10.77 -6.15
N LEU A 111 19.06 -10.49 -7.35
CA LEU A 111 20.23 -11.21 -7.89
C LEU A 111 21.51 -10.94 -7.11
N GLN A 112 21.65 -9.75 -6.50
CA GLN A 112 22.76 -9.46 -5.59
C GLN A 112 22.61 -10.16 -4.25
N GLU A 113 21.38 -10.23 -3.71
CA GLU A 113 21.10 -10.82 -2.39
C GLU A 113 21.22 -12.34 -2.38
N PHE A 114 20.75 -13.03 -3.42
CA PHE A 114 20.69 -14.49 -3.49
C PHE A 114 21.69 -15.10 -4.50
N GLY A 115 22.47 -14.26 -5.18
CA GLY A 115 23.48 -14.68 -6.14
C GLY A 115 22.90 -15.50 -7.30
N ARG A 116 23.63 -16.53 -7.72
CA ARG A 116 23.30 -17.40 -8.86
C ARG A 116 22.46 -18.61 -8.49
N GLU A 117 22.09 -18.79 -7.23
CA GLU A 117 21.33 -19.96 -6.76
C GLU A 117 19.86 -19.89 -7.19
N LEU A 118 19.33 -18.67 -7.22
CA LEU A 118 17.96 -18.40 -7.63
C LEU A 118 17.91 -17.69 -8.99
N GLU A 119 16.92 -18.06 -9.78
CA GLU A 119 16.47 -17.32 -10.95
C GLU A 119 15.40 -16.33 -10.54
N VAL A 120 15.40 -15.14 -11.16
CA VAL A 120 14.36 -14.12 -10.94
C VAL A 120 13.54 -13.93 -12.22
N ALA A 121 12.23 -14.20 -12.11
CA ALA A 121 11.23 -13.95 -13.15
C ALA A 121 10.20 -12.92 -12.67
N GLY A 122 9.65 -12.15 -13.61
CA GLY A 122 8.67 -11.10 -13.29
C GLY A 122 7.39 -11.18 -14.12
N THR A 123 6.32 -10.64 -13.54
CA THR A 123 5.05 -10.31 -14.20
C THR A 123 4.75 -8.83 -14.02
N ARG A 124 3.50 -8.39 -14.22
CA ARG A 124 3.10 -7.00 -14.01
C ARG A 124 3.27 -6.59 -12.55
N HIS A 125 2.85 -7.44 -11.60
CA HIS A 125 2.84 -7.08 -10.18
C HIS A 125 3.92 -7.79 -9.36
N TYR A 126 4.40 -8.95 -9.80
CA TYR A 126 5.30 -9.79 -9.02
C TYR A 126 6.71 -9.89 -9.60
N LEU A 127 7.69 -9.96 -8.70
CA LEU A 127 9.02 -10.51 -8.94
C LEU A 127 9.19 -11.75 -8.07
N VAL A 128 9.55 -12.86 -8.68
CA VAL A 128 9.73 -14.13 -7.99
C VAL A 128 11.16 -14.60 -8.13
N ALA A 129 11.83 -14.80 -7.00
CA ALA A 129 13.11 -15.50 -6.93
C ALA A 129 12.86 -16.95 -6.52
N ALA A 130 13.29 -17.91 -7.34
CA ALA A 130 13.08 -19.34 -7.11
C ALA A 130 14.22 -20.16 -7.73
N PRO A 131 14.36 -21.47 -7.44
CA PRO A 131 15.32 -22.31 -8.12
C PRO A 131 15.14 -22.24 -9.65
N ARG A 132 16.25 -22.39 -10.38
CA ARG A 132 16.28 -22.30 -11.85
C ARG A 132 15.18 -23.14 -12.49
N GLY A 133 14.53 -22.56 -13.50
CA GLY A 133 13.44 -23.18 -14.26
C GLY A 133 12.07 -23.10 -13.59
N ARG A 134 11.96 -22.57 -12.35
CA ARG A 134 10.69 -22.53 -11.61
C ARG A 134 10.12 -21.13 -11.41
N ALA A 135 10.95 -20.09 -11.44
CA ALA A 135 10.56 -18.72 -11.10
C ALA A 135 9.36 -18.23 -11.93
N ARG A 136 9.37 -18.48 -13.24
CA ARG A 136 8.29 -18.04 -14.15
C ARG A 136 6.93 -18.65 -13.79
N ARG A 137 6.88 -19.95 -13.53
CA ARG A 137 5.65 -20.66 -13.15
C ARG A 137 5.03 -20.06 -11.90
N TYR A 138 5.84 -19.76 -10.90
CA TYR A 138 5.35 -19.13 -9.67
C TYR A 138 4.85 -17.72 -9.89
N ALA A 139 5.57 -16.93 -10.68
CA ALA A 139 5.16 -15.57 -11.01
C ALA A 139 3.78 -15.57 -11.70
N GLU A 140 3.53 -16.50 -12.61
CA GLU A 140 2.23 -16.66 -13.27
C GLU A 140 1.10 -17.10 -12.33
N VAL A 141 1.39 -18.00 -11.39
CA VAL A 141 0.42 -18.41 -10.36
C VAL A 141 0.02 -17.23 -9.47
N LEU A 142 1.00 -16.46 -8.98
CA LEU A 142 0.76 -15.30 -8.13
C LEU A 142 0.03 -14.18 -8.88
N GLU A 143 0.42 -13.91 -10.12
CA GLU A 143 -0.24 -12.92 -10.97
C GLU A 143 -1.69 -13.30 -11.25
N ARG A 144 -1.97 -14.58 -11.51
CA ARG A 144 -3.34 -15.06 -11.69
C ARG A 144 -4.16 -14.92 -10.40
N ALA A 145 -3.58 -15.25 -9.24
CA ALA A 145 -4.25 -15.06 -7.96
C ALA A 145 -4.58 -13.59 -7.71
N TYR A 146 -3.65 -12.68 -7.98
CA TYR A 146 -3.86 -11.23 -7.88
C TYR A 146 -5.01 -10.76 -8.78
N ARG A 147 -5.02 -11.14 -10.06
CA ARG A 147 -6.08 -10.76 -10.99
C ARG A 147 -7.46 -11.27 -10.55
N ASN A 148 -7.52 -12.51 -10.06
CA ASN A 148 -8.77 -13.09 -9.57
C ASN A 148 -9.28 -12.35 -8.32
N TYR A 149 -8.40 -12.06 -7.37
CA TYR A 149 -8.73 -11.28 -6.19
C TYR A 149 -9.22 -9.87 -6.56
N TYR A 150 -8.47 -9.18 -7.42
CA TYR A 150 -8.81 -7.85 -7.90
C TYR A 150 -10.19 -7.82 -8.57
N LEU A 151 -10.46 -8.77 -9.48
CA LEU A 151 -11.75 -8.88 -10.16
C LEU A 151 -12.91 -9.16 -9.18
N TYR A 152 -12.71 -10.10 -8.25
CA TYR A 152 -13.72 -10.49 -7.28
C TYR A 152 -14.19 -9.32 -6.40
N PHE A 153 -13.26 -8.51 -5.92
CA PHE A 153 -13.61 -7.38 -5.05
C PHE A 153 -14.04 -6.14 -5.85
N ARG A 154 -13.46 -5.89 -7.03
CA ARG A 154 -13.90 -4.78 -7.89
C ARG A 154 -15.36 -4.92 -8.28
N THR A 155 -15.81 -6.13 -8.60
CA THR A 155 -17.23 -6.41 -8.92
C THR A 155 -18.18 -6.18 -7.74
N ARG A 156 -17.65 -5.99 -6.51
CA ARG A 156 -18.40 -5.67 -5.29
C ARG A 156 -18.23 -4.21 -4.83
N GLY A 157 -17.74 -3.35 -5.71
CA GLY A 157 -17.61 -1.91 -5.45
C GLY A 157 -16.37 -1.51 -4.65
N PHE A 158 -15.41 -2.41 -4.43
CA PHE A 158 -14.14 -2.04 -3.81
C PHE A 158 -13.22 -1.37 -4.83
N GLU A 159 -12.67 -0.21 -4.46
CA GLU A 159 -11.63 0.47 -5.22
C GLU A 159 -10.25 -0.01 -4.79
N PHE A 160 -9.43 -0.41 -5.76
CA PHE A 160 -8.04 -0.82 -5.52
C PHE A 160 -7.09 0.13 -6.22
N ARG A 161 -5.99 0.44 -5.53
CA ARG A 161 -4.82 1.05 -6.14
C ARG A 161 -3.85 -0.05 -6.54
N ASP A 162 -3.21 0.14 -7.69
CA ASP A 162 -2.09 -0.73 -8.07
C ASP A 162 -1.01 -0.69 -6.97
N PRO A 163 -0.31 -1.82 -6.73
CA PRO A 163 0.81 -1.84 -5.80
C PRO A 163 1.86 -0.79 -6.19
N GLU A 164 2.24 0.05 -5.22
CA GLU A 164 3.28 1.07 -5.42
C GLU A 164 4.67 0.45 -5.65
N PHE A 165 4.87 -0.77 -5.13
CA PHE A 165 6.13 -1.52 -5.19
C PHE A 165 5.89 -2.85 -5.90
N PRO A 166 6.87 -3.36 -6.66
CA PRO A 166 6.87 -4.76 -7.10
C PRO A 166 6.71 -5.69 -5.88
N LEU A 167 5.75 -6.62 -5.96
CA LEU A 167 5.54 -7.62 -4.92
C LEU A 167 6.58 -8.73 -5.07
N VAL A 168 7.38 -8.96 -4.03
CA VAL A 168 8.46 -9.94 -4.08
C VAL A 168 8.03 -11.25 -3.45
N ALA A 169 8.24 -12.37 -4.16
CA ALA A 169 8.13 -13.70 -3.59
C ALA A 169 9.46 -14.45 -3.68
N LEU A 170 9.84 -15.07 -2.58
CA LEU A 170 11.00 -15.95 -2.45
C LEU A 170 10.49 -17.38 -2.30
N VAL A 171 10.90 -18.26 -3.20
CA VAL A 171 10.56 -19.67 -3.16
C VAL A 171 11.83 -20.47 -2.93
N PHE A 172 11.94 -21.09 -1.76
CA PHE A 172 13.07 -21.94 -1.41
C PHE A 172 12.87 -23.38 -1.89
N PRO A 173 13.96 -24.10 -2.22
CA PRO A 173 13.86 -25.48 -2.71
C PRO A 173 13.41 -26.45 -1.62
N ASP A 174 13.77 -26.20 -0.36
CA ASP A 174 13.46 -27.09 0.75
C ASP A 174 13.14 -26.32 2.05
N ARG A 175 12.80 -27.10 3.08
CA ARG A 175 12.43 -26.57 4.40
C ARG A 175 13.64 -26.00 5.15
N ALA A 176 14.85 -26.50 4.90
CA ALA A 176 16.04 -26.08 5.63
C ALA A 176 16.44 -24.65 5.23
N ASP A 177 16.49 -24.36 3.93
CA ASP A 177 16.76 -23.01 3.42
C ASP A 177 15.70 -22.01 3.87
N PHE A 178 14.43 -22.42 3.81
CA PHE A 178 13.32 -21.60 4.31
C PHE A 178 13.38 -21.37 5.81
N ALA A 179 13.78 -22.37 6.60
CA ALA A 179 13.97 -22.23 8.03
C ALA A 179 15.08 -21.21 8.36
N GLU A 180 16.19 -21.22 7.62
CA GLU A 180 17.24 -20.20 7.77
C GLU A 180 16.71 -18.79 7.49
N TYR A 181 15.93 -18.65 6.42
CA TYR A 181 15.29 -17.37 6.10
C TYR A 181 14.30 -16.91 7.19
N CYS A 182 13.50 -17.83 7.74
CA CYS A 182 12.59 -17.54 8.86
C CYS A 182 13.34 -17.02 10.08
N ARG A 183 14.50 -17.61 10.42
CA ARG A 183 15.35 -17.16 11.53
C ARG A 183 15.79 -15.72 11.34
N ARG A 184 16.22 -15.37 10.13
CA ARG A 184 16.61 -13.99 9.77
C ARG A 184 15.46 -13.00 9.92
N ASP A 185 14.26 -13.40 9.51
CA ASP A 185 13.03 -12.60 9.62
C ASP A 185 12.43 -12.62 11.04
N ARG A 186 12.99 -13.41 11.96
CA ARG A 186 12.46 -13.66 13.32
C ARG A 186 11.03 -14.20 13.31
N VAL A 187 10.69 -14.99 12.29
CA VAL A 187 9.39 -15.67 12.18
C VAL A 187 9.50 -17.05 12.84
N PRO A 188 8.65 -17.40 13.82
CA PRO A 188 8.65 -18.71 14.44
C PRO A 188 8.35 -19.82 13.42
N ILE A 189 9.18 -20.87 13.42
CA ILE A 189 9.00 -22.02 12.53
C ILE A 189 8.04 -23.00 13.22
N ALA A 190 6.75 -22.83 12.98
CA ALA A 190 5.74 -23.78 13.40
C ALA A 190 5.72 -25.00 12.47
N ASP A 191 5.33 -26.15 13.01
CA ASP A 191 5.06 -27.33 12.18
C ASP A 191 3.90 -27.04 11.21
N GLY A 192 4.11 -27.36 9.94
CA GLY A 192 3.16 -27.08 8.87
C GLY A 192 3.25 -25.68 8.24
N LEU A 193 4.07 -24.76 8.76
CA LEU A 193 4.28 -23.46 8.10
C LEU A 193 4.94 -23.65 6.73
N ARG A 194 4.20 -23.36 5.65
CA ARG A 194 4.69 -23.48 4.24
C ARG A 194 5.19 -22.18 3.64
N GLY A 195 4.78 -21.05 4.21
CA GLY A 195 5.17 -19.73 3.79
C GLY A 195 4.40 -18.65 4.53
N TYR A 196 4.85 -17.41 4.38
CA TYR A 196 4.25 -16.23 4.99
C TYR A 196 4.45 -15.01 4.11
N TYR A 197 3.62 -13.98 4.33
CA TYR A 197 3.91 -12.62 3.90
C TYR A 197 4.31 -11.80 5.13
N LEU A 198 5.44 -11.09 5.05
CA LEU A 198 5.90 -10.22 6.12
C LEU A 198 5.86 -8.75 5.66
N ARG A 199 5.09 -7.93 6.39
CA ARG A 199 4.89 -6.51 6.06
C ARG A 199 6.17 -5.68 6.15
N THR A 200 7.08 -6.01 7.07
CA THR A 200 8.32 -5.24 7.27
C THR A 200 9.30 -5.41 6.12
N SER A 201 9.40 -6.61 5.54
CA SER A 201 10.23 -6.86 4.36
C SER A 201 9.47 -6.65 3.03
N ASN A 202 8.13 -6.58 3.08
CA ASN A 202 7.25 -6.59 1.92
C ASN A 202 7.51 -7.81 1.00
N ARG A 203 7.77 -8.97 1.60
CA ARG A 203 8.07 -10.21 0.89
C ARG A 203 7.14 -11.33 1.29
N ILE A 204 6.79 -12.14 0.30
CA ILE A 204 6.29 -13.49 0.49
C ILE A 204 7.50 -14.41 0.55
N ALA A 205 7.61 -15.27 1.55
CA ALA A 205 8.62 -16.31 1.64
C ALA A 205 7.91 -17.66 1.77
N LEU A 206 8.28 -18.65 0.97
CA LEU A 206 7.70 -19.99 1.00
C LEU A 206 8.71 -21.04 0.53
N TYR A 207 8.44 -22.31 0.76
CA TYR A 207 9.21 -23.39 0.16
C TYR A 207 8.33 -24.41 -0.54
N ASP A 208 8.86 -25.01 -1.59
CA ASP A 208 8.19 -26.12 -2.27
C ASP A 208 9.22 -27.20 -2.67
N PRO A 209 9.26 -28.33 -1.93
CA PRO A 209 10.13 -29.45 -2.24
C PRO A 209 9.66 -30.25 -3.47
N ALA A 210 8.37 -30.16 -3.84
CA ALA A 210 7.83 -30.96 -4.94
C ALA A 210 8.35 -30.49 -6.30
N GLY A 211 8.55 -29.18 -6.50
CA GLY A 211 9.09 -28.72 -7.78
C GLY A 211 10.59 -28.99 -8.00
N ALA A 212 11.33 -29.57 -7.04
CA ALA A 212 12.66 -30.12 -7.29
C ALA A 212 12.62 -31.44 -8.11
N ARG A 213 11.46 -32.13 -8.13
CA ARG A 213 11.29 -33.44 -8.77
C ARG A 213 10.90 -33.39 -10.25
N THR A 214 10.90 -32.21 -10.88
CA THR A 214 10.52 -32.09 -12.30
C THR A 214 11.75 -32.18 -13.21
N ARG A 215 12.32 -33.39 -13.33
CA ARG A 215 13.12 -33.81 -14.48
C ARG A 215 12.39 -35.00 -15.11
N ARG A 216 11.75 -34.77 -16.25
CA ARG A 216 11.39 -35.81 -17.22
C ARG A 216 11.76 -35.27 -18.60
#